data_AF-A0A4D8Y4S4-F1
#
_entry.id   AF-A0A4D8Y4S4-F1
#
_cell.length_a   1.000
_cell.length_b   1.000
_cell.length_c   1.000
_cell.angle_alpha   90.00
_cell.angle_beta   90.00
_cell.angle_gamma   90.00
#
_symmetry.space_group_name_H-M   'P 1'
#
loop_
_entity.id
_entity.type
_entity.pdbx_description
1 polymer ?
#
loop_
_entity_poly.entity_id
_entity_poly.type
_entity_poly.pdbx_seq_one_letter_code
_entity_poly.pdbx_strand_id
1 'polypeptide(L)'
;MTGCSSCSCSASRAQHSSVAAAVGASVLCAAKETETYSVRQVGSANSLEYRLFLENSAGKVISPFHDIPLYPNPADKSIVNFFIEIPRWTNAKMEICKEELMNPIKQDVKKGALRFVKNIFPYTGYPWNYGALPQTWEDPHQEDHSTGLNGDNDPIDAIEVGGTVATSGSVKVVKILGCLALLDEGETDWKIFVIDLADPLAEKLNDITDLEEHCPGLIDATRQWFKCYKIPDGKPANAFAFDGQVRDRAFAIKIVEETATAWKRLITAQVPKGEISCVTRTQIDSPFALTAEDEAKIPSENVKEPLAVDPVHTQWSFINYGNKTDLFPENYVPTDELIELSPENELKFVEADMSNPQIHSGGSALAQALFTMKNVSNTAVLFKVQTTSPLHYRVKPSHGRIETGETKEVNITMSSDSKKSDKFLINVVPTFQLEENSGLDFNSQFNLVPETFIKKYRLKCVTGSGGNSGLLTATNNGGSGSVGSISSPVAPSLLVGHDSMTSVTSGIYEEKEKSVISSVGCSSAGINSPSVTLQKELKDARAEIDRLKGLTKMDLVAKEWKNVLSAQYGVPPVLVLLVAIFAFMVGLLF
;
A
#
# COMPACT_ATOMS: atom_id res chain seq x y z
N MET A 1 72.12 29.77 54.05
CA MET A 1 72.57 28.37 54.05
C MET A 1 72.00 27.74 52.78
N THR A 2 72.78 27.69 51.69
CA THR A 2 73.76 26.64 51.33
C THR A 2 73.07 25.32 50.93
N GLY A 3 73.22 24.79 49.71
CA GLY A 3 74.17 25.17 48.63
C GLY A 3 73.67 24.92 47.21
N CYS A 4 74.57 25.09 46.24
CA CYS A 4 74.31 25.11 44.80
C CYS A 4 75.33 24.24 44.04
N SER A 5 74.88 23.52 43.01
CA SER A 5 75.65 22.97 41.87
C SER A 5 74.69 22.23 40.92
N SER A 6 74.87 22.18 39.60
CA SER A 6 75.72 22.98 38.70
C SER A 6 75.23 22.76 37.25
N CYS A 7 75.52 23.69 36.32
CA CYS A 7 75.03 23.62 34.94
C CYS A 7 75.97 22.86 33.99
N SER A 8 75.42 22.27 32.93
CA SER A 8 76.10 22.16 31.63
C SER A 8 75.08 22.10 30.48
N CYS A 9 75.45 22.66 29.33
CA CYS A 9 74.61 22.74 28.12
C CYS A 9 75.25 21.98 26.97
N SER A 10 74.45 21.42 26.07
CA SER A 10 74.79 21.30 24.63
C SER A 10 73.54 20.95 23.82
N ALA A 11 73.50 21.39 22.55
CA ALA A 11 72.33 21.25 21.69
C ALA A 11 72.72 20.82 20.27
N SER A 12 72.15 19.70 19.81
CA SER A 12 71.86 19.31 18.43
C SER A 12 71.12 17.96 18.48
N ARG A 13 70.41 17.46 17.47
CA ARG A 13 70.27 17.86 16.06
C ARG A 13 68.87 17.49 15.58
N ALA A 14 68.25 18.30 14.72
CA ALA A 14 66.91 17.99 14.21
C ALA A 14 66.91 16.90 13.12
N GLN A 15 65.86 16.07 13.10
CA GLN A 15 65.38 15.37 11.91
C GLN A 15 63.83 15.41 11.88
N HIS A 16 63.26 15.50 10.69
CA HIS A 16 61.82 15.61 10.47
C HIS A 16 61.16 14.24 10.38
N SER A 17 59.93 14.13 10.91
CA SER A 17 58.86 13.34 10.30
C SER A 17 57.51 13.99 10.60
N SER A 18 56.54 13.83 9.72
CA SER A 18 55.29 14.59 9.72
C SER A 18 54.21 13.95 10.61
N VAL A 19 53.70 14.71 11.58
CA VAL A 19 52.39 14.42 12.20
C VAL A 19 51.30 14.95 11.27
N ALA A 20 50.60 14.05 10.58
CA ALA A 20 49.44 14.41 9.79
C ALA A 20 48.24 14.70 10.71
N ALA A 21 47.61 15.86 10.54
CA ALA A 21 46.46 16.25 11.34
C ALA A 21 45.18 15.54 10.87
N ALA A 22 44.76 14.52 11.63
CA ALA A 22 43.42 13.95 11.49
C ALA A 22 42.46 14.69 12.42
N VAL A 23 41.75 15.69 11.89
CA VAL A 23 40.64 16.35 12.62
C VAL A 23 39.43 15.41 12.59
N GLY A 24 39.48 14.40 13.45
CA GLY A 24 38.34 13.52 13.73
C GLY A 24 37.27 14.30 14.47
N ALA A 25 36.26 14.80 13.74
CA ALA A 25 35.07 15.40 14.32
C ALA A 25 34.25 14.32 15.04
N SER A 26 34.62 14.04 16.30
CA SER A 26 33.90 13.12 17.16
C SER A 26 32.57 13.74 17.56
N VAL A 27 31.56 13.54 16.71
CA VAL A 27 30.16 13.72 17.09
C VAL A 27 29.82 12.61 18.08
N LEU A 28 30.09 12.88 19.36
CA LEU A 28 29.48 12.17 20.47
C LEU A 28 27.99 12.47 20.46
N CYS A 29 27.24 11.79 19.59
CA CYS A 29 25.82 11.58 19.80
C CYS A 29 25.69 10.90 21.16
N ALA A 30 25.28 11.66 22.18
CA ALA A 30 24.80 11.08 23.42
C ALA A 30 23.64 10.17 23.05
N ALA A 31 23.84 8.86 23.18
CA ALA A 31 22.77 7.88 23.06
C ALA A 31 21.80 8.17 24.20
N LYS A 32 20.75 8.95 23.91
CA LYS A 32 19.64 9.19 24.83
C LYS A 32 19.08 7.81 25.15
N GLU A 33 19.09 7.45 26.44
CA GLU A 33 18.58 6.14 26.86
C GLU A 33 17.16 5.98 26.32
N THR A 34 16.91 4.89 25.61
CA THR A 34 15.57 4.55 25.13
C THR A 34 14.71 4.33 26.37
N GLU A 35 13.74 5.22 26.60
CA GLU A 35 12.87 5.11 27.77
C GLU A 35 12.20 3.74 27.79
N THR A 36 12.45 3.00 28.86
CA THR A 36 11.82 1.71 29.11
C THR A 36 10.45 1.95 29.73
N TYR A 37 9.46 1.24 29.21
CA TYR A 37 8.08 1.30 29.70
C TYR A 37 7.68 -0.03 30.31
N SER A 38 6.87 0.02 31.37
CA SER A 38 6.23 -1.14 32.00
C SER A 38 4.70 -0.95 32.02
N VAL A 39 3.95 -2.02 32.31
CA VAL A 39 2.50 -1.94 32.50
C VAL A 39 2.14 -2.32 33.93
N ARG A 40 1.31 -1.48 34.57
CA ARG A 40 0.67 -1.76 35.85
C ARG A 40 -0.71 -2.35 35.58
N GLN A 41 -0.91 -3.61 35.97
CA GLN A 41 -2.22 -4.27 35.82
C GLN A 41 -3.16 -3.95 36.99
N VAL A 42 -4.41 -3.65 36.66
CA VAL A 42 -5.52 -3.58 37.62
C VAL A 42 -6.63 -4.53 37.13
N GLY A 43 -7.08 -5.43 38.02
CA GLY A 43 -8.17 -6.37 37.72
C GLY A 43 -7.69 -7.67 37.04
N SER A 44 -8.65 -8.50 36.62
CA SER A 44 -8.40 -9.74 35.87
C SER A 44 -8.48 -9.48 34.38
N ALA A 45 -7.56 -10.03 33.57
CA ALA A 45 -7.74 -10.01 32.12
C ALA A 45 -9.08 -10.68 31.74
N ASN A 46 -9.73 -10.17 30.68
CA ASN A 46 -11.10 -10.55 30.28
C ASN A 46 -12.18 -10.21 31.35
N SER A 47 -12.04 -9.09 32.06
CA SER A 47 -13.07 -8.53 32.96
C SER A 47 -13.34 -7.05 32.66
N LEU A 48 -14.49 -6.52 33.09
CA LEU A 48 -14.89 -5.11 32.86
C LEU A 48 -13.98 -4.12 33.62
N GLU A 49 -13.41 -4.58 34.73
CA GLU A 49 -12.49 -3.87 35.61
C GLU A 49 -11.04 -3.89 35.11
N TYR A 50 -10.74 -4.63 34.04
CA TYR A 50 -9.38 -4.80 33.54
C TYR A 50 -8.81 -3.50 32.99
N ARG A 51 -7.66 -3.07 33.51
CA ARG A 51 -6.89 -1.93 32.99
C ARG A 51 -5.40 -2.24 32.97
N LEU A 52 -4.72 -1.79 31.91
CA LEU A 52 -3.27 -1.66 31.87
C LEU A 52 -2.91 -0.17 31.86
N PHE A 53 -2.34 0.31 32.96
CA PHE A 53 -1.76 1.66 33.01
C PHE A 53 -0.30 1.60 32.54
N LEU A 54 0.09 2.46 31.60
CA LEU A 54 1.48 2.57 31.17
C LEU A 54 2.32 3.26 32.25
N GLU A 55 3.51 2.76 32.51
CA GLU A 55 4.50 3.35 33.40
C GLU A 55 5.79 3.65 32.66
N ASN A 56 6.46 4.75 33.04
CA ASN A 56 7.80 5.07 32.57
C ASN A 56 8.90 4.38 33.42
N SER A 57 10.16 4.59 33.04
CA SER A 57 11.35 4.03 33.71
C SER A 57 11.51 4.39 35.19
N ALA A 58 10.75 5.36 35.70
CA ALA A 58 10.71 5.74 37.12
C ALA A 58 9.55 5.09 37.91
N GLY A 59 8.82 4.13 37.31
CA GLY A 59 7.64 3.49 37.93
C GLY A 59 6.47 4.46 38.12
N LYS A 60 6.38 5.49 37.27
CA LYS A 60 5.29 6.48 37.31
C LYS A 60 4.35 6.29 36.14
N VAL A 61 3.05 6.20 36.45
CA VAL A 61 1.99 6.06 35.45
C VAL A 61 1.96 7.29 34.54
N ILE A 62 1.93 7.06 33.25
CA ILE A 62 1.89 8.07 32.18
C ILE A 62 0.74 7.76 31.21
N SER A 63 0.27 8.77 30.50
CA SER A 63 -0.77 8.61 29.48
C SER A 63 -0.17 8.06 28.18
N PRO A 64 -0.63 6.90 27.65
CA PRO A 64 -0.22 6.45 26.32
C PRO A 64 -0.70 7.38 25.20
N PHE A 65 -1.78 8.15 25.42
CA PHE A 65 -2.27 9.16 24.46
C PHE A 65 -1.36 10.40 24.46
N HIS A 66 -1.04 10.96 25.63
CA HIS A 66 -0.46 12.30 25.75
C HIS A 66 1.02 12.34 26.12
N ASP A 67 1.54 11.34 26.82
CA ASP A 67 2.87 11.43 27.47
C ASP A 67 4.01 10.76 26.70
N ILE A 68 3.74 9.71 25.90
CA ILE A 68 4.74 9.11 25.00
C ILE A 68 5.01 10.09 23.84
N PRO A 69 6.27 10.50 23.57
CA PRO A 69 6.55 11.37 22.42
C PRO A 69 6.22 10.67 21.09
N LEU A 70 5.49 11.29 20.16
CA LEU A 70 5.25 10.71 18.82
C LEU A 70 6.55 10.39 18.08
N TYR A 71 7.49 11.34 18.08
CA TYR A 71 8.79 11.19 17.42
C TYR A 71 9.88 10.93 18.46
N PRO A 72 10.50 9.73 18.52
CA PRO A 72 11.64 9.48 19.39
C PRO A 72 12.87 10.32 18.99
N ASN A 73 12.96 10.69 17.71
CA ASN A 73 13.85 11.74 17.19
C ASN A 73 13.02 12.77 16.41
N PRO A 74 12.77 13.98 16.95
CA PRO A 74 11.98 15.02 16.26
C PRO A 74 12.54 15.50 14.89
N ALA A 75 13.79 15.16 14.56
CA ALA A 75 14.40 15.46 13.27
C ALA A 75 14.11 14.41 12.16
N ASP A 76 13.57 13.24 12.50
CA ASP A 76 13.10 12.24 11.53
C ASP A 76 11.60 12.00 11.72
N LYS A 77 10.80 12.51 10.77
CA LYS A 77 9.34 12.40 10.78
C LYS A 77 8.80 11.07 10.28
N SER A 78 9.68 10.19 9.79
CA SER A 78 9.31 8.88 9.26
C SER A 78 9.48 7.74 10.27
N ILE A 79 10.12 8.02 11.41
CA ILE A 79 10.28 7.11 12.54
C ILE A 79 9.44 7.65 13.70
N VAL A 80 8.55 6.82 14.22
CA VAL A 80 7.60 7.16 15.29
C VAL A 80 7.63 6.12 16.40
N ASN A 81 7.18 6.50 17.60
CA ASN A 81 6.77 5.53 18.60
C ASN A 81 5.38 5.00 18.23
N PHE A 82 5.14 3.72 18.49
CA PHE A 82 3.87 3.03 18.28
C PHE A 82 3.49 2.30 19.56
N PHE A 83 2.27 2.53 20.03
CA PHE A 83 1.75 1.95 21.26
C PHE A 83 0.81 0.79 20.93
N ILE A 84 1.19 -0.42 21.33
CA ILE A 84 0.46 -1.64 20.95
C ILE A 84 -0.68 -1.88 21.93
N GLU A 85 -1.88 -1.99 21.39
CA GLU A 85 -3.09 -2.30 22.16
C GLU A 85 -3.42 -3.79 22.05
N ILE A 86 -3.41 -4.31 20.82
CA ILE A 86 -3.88 -5.66 20.49
C ILE A 86 -2.74 -6.46 19.82
N PRO A 87 -2.19 -7.49 20.50
CA PRO A 87 -1.26 -8.44 19.91
C PRO A 87 -1.84 -9.21 18.72
N ARG A 88 -0.99 -9.50 17.72
CA ARG A 88 -1.38 -10.30 16.56
C ARG A 88 -1.99 -11.66 16.94
N TRP A 89 -3.03 -12.04 16.22
CA TRP A 89 -3.85 -13.25 16.38
C TRP A 89 -4.66 -13.33 17.69
N THR A 90 -4.85 -12.20 18.38
CA THR A 90 -5.79 -12.10 19.51
C THR A 90 -7.12 -11.45 19.08
N ASN A 91 -8.17 -11.70 19.87
CA ASN A 91 -9.56 -11.33 19.54
C ASN A 91 -10.12 -10.18 20.39
N ALA A 92 -9.60 -9.90 21.58
CA ALA A 92 -10.12 -8.84 22.44
C ALA A 92 -9.86 -7.47 21.80
N LYS A 93 -10.91 -6.64 21.63
CA LYS A 93 -10.69 -5.24 21.22
C LYS A 93 -10.23 -4.45 22.43
N MET A 94 -8.91 -4.40 22.60
CA MET A 94 -8.23 -3.55 23.55
C MET A 94 -8.02 -2.16 22.92
N GLU A 95 -8.13 -1.10 23.70
CA GLU A 95 -8.05 0.29 23.24
C GLU A 95 -7.54 1.22 24.35
N ILE A 96 -6.83 2.29 24.00
CA ILE A 96 -6.58 3.45 24.87
C ILE A 96 -7.93 4.02 25.30
N CYS A 97 -8.22 4.02 26.59
CA CYS A 97 -9.41 4.67 27.10
C CYS A 97 -9.27 6.19 27.02
N LYS A 98 -9.96 6.85 26.09
CA LYS A 98 -9.92 8.32 25.99
C LYS A 98 -10.48 8.99 27.24
N GLU A 99 -11.54 8.44 27.82
CA GLU A 99 -12.31 9.06 28.92
C GLU A 99 -11.68 8.95 30.32
N GLU A 100 -10.84 7.93 30.57
CA GLU A 100 -10.33 7.62 31.91
C GLU A 100 -8.98 8.30 32.21
N LEU A 101 -8.77 8.61 33.50
CA LEU A 101 -7.56 9.27 34.00
C LEU A 101 -6.28 8.49 33.63
N MET A 102 -5.32 9.18 33.01
CA MET A 102 -4.08 8.61 32.43
C MET A 102 -4.30 7.57 31.32
N ASN A 103 -5.49 7.54 30.72
CA ASN A 103 -5.85 6.81 29.49
C ASN A 103 -5.36 5.35 29.43
N PRO A 104 -5.63 4.52 30.46
CA PRO A 104 -5.22 3.11 30.47
C PRO A 104 -5.80 2.35 29.28
N ILE A 105 -5.12 1.27 28.85
CA ILE A 105 -5.76 0.31 27.95
C ILE A 105 -6.91 -0.37 28.71
N LYS A 106 -8.09 -0.40 28.09
CA LYS A 106 -9.24 -1.23 28.50
C LYS A 106 -9.73 -2.09 27.34
N GLN A 107 -10.66 -3.00 27.60
CA GLN A 107 -11.38 -3.71 26.55
C GLN A 107 -12.70 -2.97 26.25
N ASP A 108 -13.01 -2.78 24.95
CA ASP A 108 -14.26 -2.20 24.45
C ASP A 108 -15.49 -2.95 25.02
N VAL A 109 -16.53 -2.22 25.44
CA VAL A 109 -17.73 -2.78 26.07
C VAL A 109 -18.98 -2.46 25.23
N LYS A 110 -19.43 -3.44 24.45
CA LYS A 110 -20.58 -3.33 23.54
C LYS A 110 -21.82 -3.95 24.18
N LYS A 111 -22.85 -3.14 24.42
CA LYS A 111 -24.11 -3.54 25.10
C LYS A 111 -23.91 -4.17 26.50
N GLY A 112 -22.89 -3.72 27.23
CA GLY A 112 -22.54 -4.23 28.57
C GLY A 112 -21.73 -5.53 28.59
N ALA A 113 -21.33 -6.05 27.43
CA ALA A 113 -20.44 -7.20 27.31
C ALA A 113 -19.10 -6.82 26.68
N LEU A 114 -18.04 -7.51 27.07
CA LEU A 114 -16.69 -7.35 26.51
C LEU A 114 -16.69 -7.67 25.01
N ARG A 115 -16.16 -6.75 24.18
CA ARG A 115 -16.11 -6.91 22.72
C ARG A 115 -14.89 -7.73 22.31
N PHE A 116 -15.15 -8.77 21.53
CA PHE A 116 -14.12 -9.55 20.84
C PHE A 116 -14.43 -9.56 19.35
N VAL A 117 -13.46 -9.15 18.52
CA VAL A 117 -13.55 -9.23 17.06
C VAL A 117 -13.52 -10.70 16.64
N LYS A 118 -14.40 -11.08 15.73
CA LYS A 118 -14.58 -12.47 15.29
C LYS A 118 -13.46 -12.91 14.35
N ASN A 119 -13.08 -14.19 14.42
CA ASN A 119 -12.27 -14.81 13.37
C ASN A 119 -13.08 -14.83 12.07
N ILE A 120 -12.49 -14.37 10.96
CA ILE A 120 -13.13 -14.30 9.65
C ILE A 120 -12.24 -15.06 8.68
N PHE A 121 -12.72 -16.15 8.11
CA PHE A 121 -11.86 -17.06 7.35
C PHE A 121 -11.17 -16.35 6.17
N PRO A 122 -9.83 -16.35 6.06
CA PRO A 122 -8.85 -17.19 6.79
C PRO A 122 -8.09 -16.52 7.96
N TYR A 123 -8.50 -15.33 8.42
CA TYR A 123 -7.81 -14.50 9.41
C TYR A 123 -8.23 -14.78 10.87
N THR A 124 -7.28 -15.18 11.71
CA THR A 124 -7.45 -15.29 13.17
C THR A 124 -7.26 -13.92 13.82
N GLY A 125 -8.27 -13.42 14.53
CA GLY A 125 -8.22 -12.16 15.27
C GLY A 125 -7.77 -10.99 14.41
N TYR A 126 -6.94 -10.12 14.99
CA TYR A 126 -6.18 -9.10 14.27
C TYR A 126 -4.94 -9.72 13.60
N PRO A 127 -4.74 -9.62 12.27
CA PRO A 127 -3.64 -10.29 11.58
C PRO A 127 -2.30 -9.52 11.58
N TRP A 128 -2.21 -8.41 12.31
CA TRP A 128 -0.98 -7.63 12.61
C TRP A 128 -0.92 -7.33 14.11
N ASN A 129 0.17 -6.77 14.62
CA ASN A 129 0.09 -6.07 15.90
C ASN A 129 -0.60 -4.72 15.66
N TYR A 130 -1.55 -4.35 16.50
CA TYR A 130 -2.45 -3.20 16.28
C TYR A 130 -2.43 -2.24 17.47
N GLY A 131 -2.59 -0.95 17.21
CA GLY A 131 -2.76 0.09 18.22
C GLY A 131 -2.53 1.49 17.64
N ALA A 132 -2.22 2.45 18.50
CA ALA A 132 -2.17 3.87 18.16
C ALA A 132 -0.75 4.41 17.92
N LEU A 133 -0.66 5.51 17.16
CA LEU A 133 0.47 6.44 17.28
C LEU A 133 0.15 7.49 18.37
N PRO A 134 0.97 7.63 19.42
CA PRO A 134 0.71 8.56 20.51
C PRO A 134 0.85 10.00 20.05
N GLN A 135 0.22 10.94 20.77
CA GLN A 135 0.22 12.37 20.43
C GLN A 135 -0.32 12.72 19.02
N THR A 136 -1.28 11.92 18.55
CA THR A 136 -2.09 12.17 17.35
C THR A 136 -3.57 12.19 17.72
N TRP A 137 -4.42 12.79 16.89
CA TRP A 137 -5.88 12.80 17.08
C TRP A 137 -6.61 13.08 15.77
N GLU A 138 -7.58 12.23 15.43
CA GLU A 138 -8.53 12.35 14.33
C GLU A 138 -9.67 13.31 14.75
N ASP A 139 -9.47 14.63 14.58
CA ASP A 139 -10.39 15.66 15.10
C ASP A 139 -11.81 15.55 14.48
N PRO A 140 -12.86 15.23 15.27
CA PRO A 140 -14.22 15.01 14.77
C PRO A 140 -14.94 16.31 14.39
N HIS A 141 -14.25 17.45 14.45
CA HIS A 141 -14.73 18.76 14.02
C HIS A 141 -13.91 19.32 12.85
N GLN A 142 -12.95 18.55 12.32
CA GLN A 142 -12.22 18.85 11.09
C GLN A 142 -12.55 17.81 10.01
N GLU A 143 -13.04 18.27 8.87
CA GLU A 143 -13.20 17.43 7.67
C GLU A 143 -11.81 17.10 7.08
N ASP A 144 -11.51 15.83 6.87
CA ASP A 144 -10.31 15.37 6.18
C ASP A 144 -10.47 15.57 4.66
N HIS A 145 -9.53 16.31 4.06
CA HIS A 145 -9.58 16.71 2.64
C HIS A 145 -9.33 15.55 1.65
N SER A 146 -9.00 14.36 2.12
CA SER A 146 -8.72 13.16 1.31
C SER A 146 -9.94 12.24 1.18
N THR A 147 -10.86 12.32 2.14
CA THR A 147 -12.04 11.47 2.32
C THR A 147 -13.35 12.23 2.19
N GLY A 148 -13.39 13.50 2.62
CA GLY A 148 -14.60 14.30 2.75
C GLY A 148 -15.46 13.96 3.98
N LEU A 149 -14.88 13.32 5.00
CA LEU A 149 -15.52 12.99 6.29
C LEU A 149 -14.69 13.54 7.46
N ASN A 150 -15.32 13.69 8.63
CA ASN A 150 -14.63 14.08 9.87
C ASN A 150 -13.92 12.87 10.51
N GLY A 151 -12.88 13.12 11.31
CA GLY A 151 -12.19 12.07 12.08
C GLY A 151 -13.06 11.36 13.11
N ASP A 152 -12.69 10.13 13.47
CA ASP A 152 -13.39 9.24 14.43
C ASP A 152 -13.20 9.60 15.92
N ASN A 153 -12.50 10.71 16.22
CA ASN A 153 -12.17 11.18 17.57
C ASN A 153 -11.15 10.32 18.33
N ASP A 154 -10.43 9.39 17.69
CA ASP A 154 -9.36 8.57 18.31
C ASP A 154 -7.93 9.06 17.97
N PRO A 155 -6.88 8.54 18.63
CA PRO A 155 -5.52 8.60 18.10
C PRO A 155 -5.44 7.87 16.75
N ILE A 156 -4.56 8.29 15.83
CA ILE A 156 -4.44 7.66 14.52
C ILE A 156 -3.95 6.21 14.65
N ASP A 157 -4.65 5.31 13.97
CA ASP A 157 -4.44 3.87 14.07
C ASP A 157 -3.25 3.39 13.24
N ALA A 158 -2.53 2.38 13.75
CA ALA A 158 -1.36 1.82 13.09
C ALA A 158 -1.30 0.28 13.16
N ILE A 159 -0.80 -0.30 12.08
CA ILE A 159 -0.71 -1.74 11.85
C ILE A 159 0.74 -2.15 11.61
N GLU A 160 1.31 -2.89 12.57
CA GLU A 160 2.73 -3.23 12.60
C GLU A 160 2.96 -4.63 12.05
N VAL A 161 3.67 -4.68 10.91
CA VAL A 161 3.72 -5.83 10.00
C VAL A 161 4.88 -6.81 10.25
N GLY A 162 5.74 -6.54 11.23
CA GLY A 162 6.94 -7.34 11.53
C GLY A 162 6.64 -8.76 12.01
N GLY A 163 7.64 -9.64 11.93
CA GLY A 163 7.52 -11.07 12.23
C GLY A 163 7.20 -11.37 13.71
N THR A 164 7.54 -10.48 14.63
CA THR A 164 7.36 -10.69 16.09
C THR A 164 5.94 -10.34 16.54
N VAL A 165 5.24 -11.28 17.20
CA VAL A 165 4.01 -10.97 17.95
C VAL A 165 4.38 -10.18 19.19
N ALA A 166 3.75 -9.03 19.41
CA ALA A 166 4.10 -8.10 20.49
C ALA A 166 3.13 -8.20 21.70
N THR A 167 3.30 -7.32 22.70
CA THR A 167 2.54 -7.35 23.95
C THR A 167 1.66 -6.11 24.09
N SER A 168 0.44 -6.27 24.62
CA SER A 168 -0.45 -5.13 24.95
C SER A 168 0.23 -4.18 25.94
N GLY A 169 0.17 -2.89 25.68
CA GLY A 169 0.84 -1.83 26.43
C GLY A 169 2.35 -1.68 26.19
N SER A 170 2.93 -2.42 25.24
CA SER A 170 4.33 -2.20 24.84
C SER A 170 4.47 -1.07 23.81
N VAL A 171 5.58 -0.33 23.90
CA VAL A 171 5.95 0.71 22.93
C VAL A 171 7.04 0.16 22.01
N LYS A 172 6.87 0.31 20.69
CA LYS A 172 7.90 0.06 19.69
C LYS A 172 8.37 1.36 19.04
N VAL A 173 9.61 1.38 18.57
CA VAL A 173 10.07 2.38 17.59
C VAL A 173 9.88 1.78 16.20
N VAL A 174 9.03 2.41 15.39
CA VAL A 174 8.62 1.89 14.08
C VAL A 174 8.90 2.91 12.97
N LYS A 175 9.05 2.42 11.73
CA LYS A 175 9.12 3.23 10.52
C LYS A 175 7.79 3.18 9.77
N ILE A 176 7.29 4.34 9.36
CA ILE A 176 6.09 4.47 8.52
C ILE A 176 6.40 3.96 7.11
N LEU A 177 5.49 3.17 6.53
CA LEU A 177 5.57 2.62 5.17
C LEU A 177 4.51 3.19 4.23
N GLY A 178 3.30 3.49 4.73
CA GLY A 178 2.17 3.96 3.94
C GLY A 178 0.89 4.01 4.77
N CYS A 179 -0.27 4.26 4.14
CA CYS A 179 -1.56 4.25 4.84
C CYS A 179 -2.75 3.79 3.98
N LEU A 180 -3.85 3.44 4.65
CA LEU A 180 -5.14 3.09 4.06
C LEU A 180 -6.24 3.95 4.69
N ALA A 181 -7.05 4.61 3.88
CA ALA A 181 -8.20 5.39 4.31
C ALA A 181 -9.44 4.49 4.46
N LEU A 182 -9.73 4.03 5.67
CA LEU A 182 -10.98 3.35 5.98
C LEU A 182 -12.08 4.40 6.15
N LEU A 183 -13.30 4.07 5.71
CA LEU A 183 -14.50 4.84 6.01
C LEU A 183 -15.36 3.96 6.93
N ASP A 184 -15.24 4.16 8.24
CA ASP A 184 -15.95 3.39 9.26
C ASP A 184 -17.21 4.15 9.70
N GLU A 185 -18.38 3.60 9.34
CA GLU A 185 -19.73 4.05 9.77
C GLU A 185 -20.15 5.52 9.51
N GLY A 186 -19.29 6.32 8.88
CA GLY A 186 -19.51 7.73 8.55
C GLY A 186 -18.34 8.64 8.90
N GLU A 187 -17.29 8.08 9.51
CA GLU A 187 -16.10 8.77 10.00
C GLU A 187 -14.85 8.35 9.20
N THR A 188 -13.86 9.24 9.19
CA THR A 188 -12.51 9.01 8.65
C THR A 188 -11.72 8.22 9.67
N ASP A 189 -11.12 7.12 9.20
CA ASP A 189 -10.34 6.21 10.02
C ASP A 189 -9.06 5.81 9.26
N TRP A 190 -7.94 6.45 9.58
CA TRP A 190 -6.67 6.19 8.90
C TRP A 190 -5.87 5.05 9.54
N LYS A 191 -5.58 4.01 8.74
CA LYS A 191 -4.73 2.88 9.15
C LYS A 191 -3.31 3.04 8.59
N ILE A 192 -2.34 3.41 9.43
CA ILE A 192 -0.93 3.61 9.05
C ILE A 192 -0.18 2.27 9.04
N PHE A 193 0.39 1.87 7.91
CA PHE A 193 1.30 0.73 7.83
C PHE A 193 2.66 1.10 8.42
N VAL A 194 3.13 0.33 9.40
CA VAL A 194 4.43 0.54 10.05
C VAL A 194 5.19 -0.78 10.21
N ILE A 195 6.51 -0.71 10.39
CA ILE A 195 7.35 -1.85 10.79
C ILE A 195 8.30 -1.47 11.93
N ASP A 196 8.42 -2.36 12.91
CA ASP A 196 9.43 -2.31 13.98
C ASP A 196 10.86 -2.17 13.43
N LEU A 197 11.63 -1.19 13.91
CA LEU A 197 13.03 -1.02 13.50
C LEU A 197 13.93 -2.19 13.90
N ALA A 198 13.50 -3.03 14.85
CA ALA A 198 14.20 -4.26 15.23
C ALA A 198 13.87 -5.47 14.34
N ASP A 199 12.94 -5.36 13.38
CA ASP A 199 12.57 -6.47 12.51
C ASP A 199 13.61 -6.72 11.38
N PRO A 200 13.96 -7.99 11.05
CA PRO A 200 14.89 -8.32 9.96
C PRO A 200 14.49 -7.86 8.55
N LEU A 201 13.24 -7.43 8.32
CA LEU A 201 12.80 -6.80 7.07
C LEU A 201 12.81 -5.27 7.11
N ALA A 202 13.02 -4.63 8.27
CA ALA A 202 12.94 -3.18 8.43
C ALA A 202 13.93 -2.41 7.55
N GLU A 203 15.13 -2.96 7.27
CA GLU A 203 16.09 -2.34 6.34
C GLU A 203 15.57 -2.30 4.90
N LYS A 204 14.71 -3.26 4.52
CA LYS A 204 14.22 -3.44 3.14
C LYS A 204 12.92 -2.69 2.90
N LEU A 205 11.99 -2.73 3.86
CA LEU A 205 10.72 -2.02 3.76
C LEU A 205 10.94 -0.53 4.01
N ASN A 206 10.84 0.30 2.97
CA ASN A 206 11.08 1.74 3.01
C ASN A 206 9.95 2.58 2.40
N ASP A 207 9.07 1.97 1.61
CA ASP A 207 7.75 2.49 1.21
C ASP A 207 6.74 1.32 1.11
N ILE A 208 5.48 1.63 0.79
CA ILE A 208 4.38 0.65 0.73
C ILE A 208 4.52 -0.34 -0.43
N THR A 209 5.28 0.02 -1.47
CA THR A 209 5.63 -0.87 -2.59
C THR A 209 6.46 -2.07 -2.13
N ASP A 210 7.37 -1.85 -1.20
CA ASP A 210 8.33 -2.84 -0.74
C ASP A 210 7.63 -3.91 0.11
N LEU A 211 6.53 -3.50 0.78
CA LEU A 211 5.65 -4.40 1.53
C LEU A 211 4.98 -5.41 0.62
N GLU A 212 4.56 -5.03 -0.59
CA GLU A 212 3.97 -5.96 -1.56
C GLU A 212 5.03 -6.81 -2.27
N GLU A 213 6.28 -6.33 -2.42
CA GLU A 213 7.39 -7.16 -2.94
C GLU A 213 7.81 -8.26 -1.94
N HIS A 214 7.90 -7.93 -0.65
CA HIS A 214 8.45 -8.84 0.37
C HIS A 214 7.41 -9.57 1.22
N CYS A 215 6.20 -9.02 1.34
CA CYS A 215 5.05 -9.62 2.04
C CYS A 215 3.81 -9.68 1.11
N PRO A 216 3.91 -10.29 -0.09
CA PRO A 216 2.87 -10.22 -1.12
C PRO A 216 1.50 -10.73 -0.63
N GLY A 217 0.46 -9.98 -0.98
CA GLY A 217 -0.92 -10.23 -0.57
C GLY A 217 -1.26 -9.77 0.85
N LEU A 218 -0.32 -9.24 1.64
CA LEU A 218 -0.61 -8.71 2.97
C LEU A 218 -1.49 -7.45 2.88
N ILE A 219 -1.24 -6.57 1.91
CA ILE A 219 -2.06 -5.36 1.73
C ILE A 219 -3.49 -5.74 1.31
N ASP A 220 -3.62 -6.71 0.41
CA ASP A 220 -4.92 -7.26 -0.02
C ASP A 220 -5.68 -7.90 1.14
N ALA A 221 -5.00 -8.69 1.97
CA ALA A 221 -5.55 -9.23 3.21
C ALA A 221 -5.99 -8.12 4.18
N THR A 222 -5.23 -7.02 4.28
CA THR A 222 -5.58 -5.87 5.12
C THR A 222 -6.85 -5.18 4.68
N ARG A 223 -6.98 -4.86 3.39
CA ARG A 223 -8.21 -4.30 2.83
C ARG A 223 -9.39 -5.26 3.05
N GLN A 224 -9.18 -6.56 2.83
CA GLN A 224 -10.23 -7.56 2.98
C GLN A 224 -10.68 -7.75 4.44
N TRP A 225 -9.77 -7.63 5.41
CA TRP A 225 -10.10 -7.69 6.84
C TRP A 225 -10.90 -6.48 7.28
N PHE A 226 -10.41 -5.25 7.06
CA PHE A 226 -11.12 -4.03 7.46
C PHE A 226 -12.45 -3.84 6.73
N LYS A 227 -12.58 -4.33 5.49
CA LYS A 227 -13.87 -4.35 4.78
C LYS A 227 -14.94 -5.18 5.50
N CYS A 228 -14.53 -6.24 6.22
CA CYS A 228 -15.44 -7.30 6.67
C CYS A 228 -15.49 -7.53 8.19
N TYR A 229 -14.60 -6.94 9.00
CA TYR A 229 -14.43 -7.29 10.42
C TYR A 229 -15.71 -7.17 11.28
N LYS A 230 -16.66 -6.32 10.87
CA LYS A 230 -17.96 -6.10 11.57
C LYS A 230 -19.16 -6.80 10.91
N ILE A 231 -19.01 -7.48 9.78
CA ILE A 231 -20.12 -8.22 9.14
C ILE A 231 -20.67 -9.32 10.08
N PRO A 232 -19.86 -10.08 10.84
CA PRO A 232 -20.35 -11.03 11.85
C PRO A 232 -21.12 -10.38 13.01
N ASP A 233 -20.92 -9.07 13.24
CA ASP A 233 -21.65 -8.25 14.22
C ASP A 233 -22.99 -7.70 13.65
N GLY A 234 -23.35 -8.04 12.41
CA GLY A 234 -24.55 -7.57 11.72
C GLY A 234 -24.43 -6.17 11.12
N LYS A 235 -23.22 -5.64 10.94
CA LYS A 235 -22.95 -4.38 10.23
C LYS A 235 -22.78 -4.61 8.72
N PRO A 236 -22.96 -3.58 7.87
CA PRO A 236 -22.51 -3.64 6.48
C PRO A 236 -20.99 -3.81 6.38
N ALA A 237 -20.51 -4.07 5.16
CA ALA A 237 -19.09 -3.93 4.85
C ALA A 237 -18.66 -2.46 4.94
N ASN A 238 -17.46 -2.18 5.46
CA ASN A 238 -16.88 -0.84 5.43
C ASN A 238 -16.48 -0.44 3.99
N ALA A 239 -16.38 0.87 3.75
CA ALA A 239 -15.88 1.44 2.51
C ALA A 239 -14.46 2.01 2.69
N PHE A 240 -13.85 2.50 1.62
CA PHE A 240 -12.52 3.13 1.63
C PHE A 240 -12.52 4.34 0.68
N ALA A 241 -11.73 5.37 0.98
CA ALA A 241 -11.39 6.36 -0.03
C ALA A 241 -10.35 5.79 -1.04
N PHE A 242 -10.09 6.52 -2.12
CA PHE A 242 -9.15 6.13 -3.19
C PHE A 242 -9.40 4.74 -3.80
N ASP A 243 -10.66 4.28 -3.84
CA ASP A 243 -11.04 2.92 -4.27
C ASP A 243 -10.36 1.80 -3.45
N GLY A 244 -9.94 2.12 -2.22
CA GLY A 244 -9.13 1.24 -1.36
C GLY A 244 -7.64 1.22 -1.69
N GLN A 245 -7.15 2.07 -2.59
CA GLN A 245 -5.72 2.16 -2.87
C GLN A 245 -4.96 2.69 -1.65
N VAL A 246 -3.93 1.95 -1.23
CA VAL A 246 -2.98 2.42 -0.23
C VAL A 246 -2.18 3.60 -0.75
N ARG A 247 -1.79 4.50 0.16
CA ARG A 247 -0.95 5.66 -0.14
C ARG A 247 0.48 5.40 0.34
N ASP A 248 1.43 6.02 -0.36
CA ASP A 248 2.87 5.95 -0.10
C ASP A 248 3.26 6.53 1.27
N ARG A 249 4.50 6.27 1.69
CA ARG A 249 5.07 6.77 2.95
C ARG A 249 5.03 8.30 3.07
N ALA A 250 5.28 9.02 1.98
CA ALA A 250 5.34 10.48 1.98
C ALA A 250 3.95 11.12 2.12
N PHE A 251 2.90 10.42 1.71
CA PHE A 251 1.51 10.75 2.02
C PHE A 251 1.18 10.41 3.48
N ALA A 252 1.49 9.20 3.94
CA ALA A 252 1.18 8.75 5.30
C ALA A 252 1.81 9.63 6.40
N ILE A 253 3.05 10.09 6.19
CA ILE A 253 3.71 11.03 7.11
C ILE A 253 2.91 12.34 7.28
N LYS A 254 2.26 12.84 6.22
CA LYS A 254 1.46 14.09 6.31
C LYS A 254 0.21 13.91 7.17
N ILE A 255 -0.51 12.80 6.99
CA ILE A 255 -1.69 12.49 7.81
C ILE A 255 -1.30 12.37 9.29
N VAL A 256 -0.14 11.77 9.59
CA VAL A 256 0.42 11.71 10.94
C VAL A 256 0.83 13.10 11.46
N GLU A 257 1.37 13.99 10.62
CA GLU A 257 1.68 15.38 11.01
C GLU A 257 0.42 16.25 11.20
N GLU A 258 -0.64 16.00 10.44
CA GLU A 258 -1.93 16.69 10.52
C GLU A 258 -2.71 16.28 11.78
N THR A 259 -2.82 14.98 12.07
CA THR A 259 -3.40 14.47 13.32
C THR A 259 -2.55 14.80 14.55
N ALA A 260 -1.22 14.85 14.45
CA ALA A 260 -0.37 15.38 15.52
C ALA A 260 -0.56 16.89 15.76
N THR A 261 -0.84 17.65 14.70
CA THR A 261 -1.19 19.07 14.80
C THR A 261 -2.56 19.25 15.47
N ALA A 262 -3.53 18.39 15.17
CA ALA A 262 -4.83 18.36 15.84
C ALA A 262 -4.72 18.01 17.33
N TRP A 263 -4.00 16.95 17.69
CA TRP A 263 -3.68 16.63 19.09
C TRP A 263 -3.03 17.81 19.81
N LYS A 264 -2.13 18.54 19.15
CA LYS A 264 -1.49 19.71 19.74
C LYS A 264 -2.49 20.83 20.06
N ARG A 265 -3.57 20.99 19.27
CA ARG A 265 -4.69 21.90 19.61
C ARG A 265 -5.45 21.39 20.85
N LEU A 266 -5.76 20.09 20.88
CA LEU A 266 -6.47 19.42 21.98
C LEU A 266 -5.73 19.57 23.32
N ILE A 267 -4.47 19.13 23.40
CA ILE A 267 -3.69 19.11 24.64
C ILE A 267 -3.31 20.50 25.17
N THR A 268 -3.44 21.55 24.34
CA THR A 268 -3.25 22.96 24.74
C THR A 268 -4.57 23.72 24.89
N ALA A 269 -5.71 23.02 24.89
CA ALA A 269 -7.07 23.57 25.05
C ALA A 269 -7.46 24.67 24.02
N GLN A 270 -6.88 24.63 22.81
CA GLN A 270 -7.30 25.49 21.69
C GLN A 270 -8.63 25.03 21.07
N VAL A 271 -9.03 23.79 21.34
CA VAL A 271 -10.32 23.19 20.95
C VAL A 271 -10.97 22.50 22.16
N PRO A 272 -12.29 22.30 22.18
CA PRO A 272 -12.97 21.60 23.28
C PRO A 272 -12.55 20.13 23.34
N LYS A 273 -12.08 19.66 24.51
CA LYS A 273 -11.65 18.27 24.70
C LYS A 273 -12.77 17.21 24.74
N GLY A 274 -14.04 17.63 24.72
CA GLY A 274 -15.19 16.75 24.95
C GLY A 274 -15.02 15.88 26.21
N GLU A 275 -15.26 14.58 26.05
CA GLU A 275 -15.13 13.57 27.11
C GLU A 275 -13.67 13.11 27.35
N ILE A 276 -12.72 13.43 26.45
CA ILE A 276 -11.32 12.98 26.53
C ILE A 276 -10.64 13.48 27.81
N SER A 277 -10.08 12.57 28.60
CA SER A 277 -9.21 12.87 29.74
C SER A 277 -7.81 13.27 29.23
N CYS A 278 -7.62 14.56 28.94
CA CYS A 278 -6.34 15.13 28.51
C CYS A 278 -5.24 15.19 29.59
N VAL A 279 -5.39 14.50 30.72
CA VAL A 279 -4.48 14.59 31.86
C VAL A 279 -3.12 14.00 31.51
N THR A 280 -2.05 14.78 31.73
CA THR A 280 -0.71 14.51 31.21
C THR A 280 0.37 14.76 32.26
N ARG A 281 1.36 13.87 32.34
CA ARG A 281 2.53 14.03 33.22
C ARG A 281 3.67 14.80 32.53
N THR A 282 3.84 14.68 31.20
CA THR A 282 5.04 15.20 30.50
C THR A 282 4.81 16.53 29.79
N GLN A 283 3.58 16.88 29.41
CA GLN A 283 3.27 18.16 28.75
C GLN A 283 3.06 19.27 29.80
N ILE A 284 4.14 19.70 30.47
CA ILE A 284 4.04 20.59 31.66
C ILE A 284 3.40 21.95 31.39
N ASP A 285 3.44 22.44 30.14
CA ASP A 285 2.82 23.70 29.71
C ASP A 285 1.33 23.53 29.34
N SER A 286 0.78 22.31 29.44
CA SER A 286 -0.63 22.03 29.23
C SER A 286 -1.47 22.52 30.41
N PRO A 287 -2.67 23.10 30.18
CA PRO A 287 -3.64 23.35 31.26
C PRO A 287 -4.17 22.07 31.91
N PHE A 288 -3.82 20.88 31.39
CA PHE A 288 -4.18 19.56 31.90
C PHE A 288 -3.00 18.82 32.58
N ALA A 289 -1.93 19.54 32.94
CA ALA A 289 -0.81 18.98 33.68
C ALA A 289 -1.26 18.32 35.00
N LEU A 290 -0.82 17.08 35.22
CA LEU A 290 -1.28 16.18 36.28
C LEU A 290 -1.15 16.80 37.68
N THR A 291 -2.27 16.92 38.40
CA THR A 291 -2.28 17.45 39.76
C THR A 291 -1.98 16.39 40.82
N ALA A 292 -1.66 16.83 42.05
CA ALA A 292 -1.51 15.93 43.20
C ALA A 292 -2.83 15.25 43.62
N GLU A 293 -3.99 15.83 43.29
CA GLU A 293 -5.29 15.19 43.53
C GLU A 293 -5.51 14.04 42.53
N ASP A 294 -5.04 14.20 41.29
CA ASP A 294 -5.17 13.21 40.24
C ASP A 294 -4.15 12.07 40.39
N GLU A 295 -2.90 12.36 40.75
CA GLU A 295 -1.90 11.35 41.16
C GLU A 295 -2.45 10.44 42.26
N ALA A 296 -3.25 10.98 43.19
CA ALA A 296 -3.89 10.23 44.29
C ALA A 296 -5.12 9.39 43.86
N LYS A 297 -5.68 9.62 42.66
CA LYS A 297 -6.78 8.82 42.07
C LYS A 297 -6.26 7.66 41.21
N ILE A 298 -5.00 7.70 40.78
CA ILE A 298 -4.39 6.62 39.98
C ILE A 298 -4.33 5.34 40.83
N PRO A 299 -4.94 4.21 40.41
CA PRO A 299 -4.97 2.99 41.21
C PRO A 299 -3.57 2.37 41.40
N SER A 300 -3.37 1.75 42.56
CA SER A 300 -2.25 0.83 42.78
C SER A 300 -2.40 -0.43 41.93
N GLU A 301 -1.30 -1.15 41.71
CA GLU A 301 -1.36 -2.45 41.06
C GLU A 301 -2.29 -3.42 41.81
N ASN A 302 -3.02 -4.23 41.04
CA ASN A 302 -3.97 -5.23 41.53
C ASN A 302 -4.06 -6.38 40.52
N VAL A 303 -2.93 -7.08 40.31
CA VAL A 303 -2.85 -8.24 39.43
C VAL A 303 -3.78 -9.34 39.93
N LYS A 304 -4.59 -9.90 39.03
CA LYS A 304 -5.46 -11.06 39.28
C LYS A 304 -5.41 -12.02 38.11
N GLU A 305 -5.69 -13.29 38.39
CA GLU A 305 -5.78 -14.34 37.39
C GLU A 305 -6.76 -13.97 36.25
N PRO A 306 -6.44 -14.23 34.98
CA PRO A 306 -7.34 -14.04 33.86
C PRO A 306 -8.66 -14.79 34.02
N LEU A 307 -9.77 -14.17 33.63
CA LEU A 307 -11.05 -14.87 33.47
C LEU A 307 -11.04 -15.67 32.16
N ALA A 308 -11.79 -16.78 32.13
CA ALA A 308 -11.93 -17.61 30.94
C ALA A 308 -12.73 -16.88 29.85
N VAL A 309 -12.24 -16.92 28.61
CA VAL A 309 -12.96 -16.43 27.42
C VAL A 309 -13.88 -17.55 26.90
N ASP A 310 -15.11 -17.21 26.55
CA ASP A 310 -16.05 -18.17 25.94
C ASP A 310 -15.52 -18.62 24.54
N PRO A 311 -15.44 -19.94 24.25
CA PRO A 311 -15.04 -20.45 22.93
C PRO A 311 -15.83 -19.89 21.73
N VAL A 312 -17.01 -19.30 21.93
CA VAL A 312 -17.77 -18.57 20.87
C VAL A 312 -17.00 -17.37 20.29
N HIS A 313 -15.96 -16.88 20.98
CA HIS A 313 -15.11 -15.80 20.49
C HIS A 313 -13.99 -16.27 19.54
N THR A 314 -13.67 -17.58 19.53
CA THR A 314 -12.66 -18.16 18.61
C THR A 314 -13.28 -18.88 17.40
N GLN A 315 -14.60 -18.91 17.28
CA GLN A 315 -15.31 -19.51 16.15
C GLN A 315 -15.07 -18.77 14.82
N TRP A 316 -14.94 -19.54 13.74
CA TRP A 316 -14.75 -19.03 12.38
C TRP A 316 -16.04 -18.53 11.75
N SER A 317 -16.04 -17.27 11.33
CA SER A 317 -17.07 -16.68 10.48
C SER A 317 -16.69 -16.89 9.02
N PHE A 318 -17.55 -17.59 8.26
CA PHE A 318 -17.39 -17.78 6.82
C PHE A 318 -18.27 -16.76 6.10
N ILE A 319 -17.67 -15.62 5.73
CA ILE A 319 -18.35 -14.57 4.97
C ILE A 319 -18.31 -14.99 3.49
N ASN A 320 -19.47 -15.07 2.82
CA ASN A 320 -19.47 -15.03 1.37
C ASN A 320 -19.09 -13.60 0.96
N TYR A 321 -17.89 -13.44 0.42
CA TYR A 321 -17.40 -12.16 -0.12
C TYR A 321 -18.14 -11.71 -1.40
N GLY A 322 -19.12 -12.50 -1.84
CA GLY A 322 -19.70 -12.50 -3.17
C GLY A 322 -18.79 -13.27 -4.10
N ASN A 323 -19.26 -14.37 -4.70
CA ASN A 323 -18.56 -14.84 -5.89
C ASN A 323 -18.74 -13.77 -6.97
N LYS A 324 -17.73 -13.59 -7.83
CA LYS A 324 -17.86 -12.76 -9.03
C LYS A 324 -19.00 -13.18 -9.96
N THR A 325 -19.52 -14.41 -9.79
CA THR A 325 -20.69 -14.95 -10.49
C THR A 325 -22.02 -14.54 -9.87
N ASP A 326 -22.08 -14.14 -8.59
CA ASP A 326 -23.35 -13.85 -7.89
C ASP A 326 -24.02 -12.55 -8.39
N LEU A 327 -23.29 -11.75 -9.19
CA LEU A 327 -23.79 -10.59 -9.96
C LEU A 327 -24.48 -10.98 -11.27
N PHE A 328 -24.42 -12.25 -11.68
CA PHE A 328 -24.95 -12.77 -12.93
C PHE A 328 -26.05 -13.79 -12.63
N PRO A 329 -27.13 -13.87 -13.44
CA PRO A 329 -28.13 -14.92 -13.30
C PRO A 329 -27.50 -16.32 -13.33
N GLU A 330 -27.97 -17.26 -12.50
CA GLU A 330 -27.40 -18.63 -12.38
C GLU A 330 -27.28 -19.39 -13.72
N ASN A 331 -28.09 -19.01 -14.71
CA ASN A 331 -28.11 -19.60 -16.06
C ASN A 331 -27.52 -18.67 -17.14
N TYR A 332 -26.72 -17.67 -16.78
CA TYR A 332 -26.08 -16.79 -17.76
C TYR A 332 -24.96 -17.51 -18.51
N VAL A 333 -25.23 -17.78 -19.79
CA VAL A 333 -24.22 -18.18 -20.77
C VAL A 333 -23.68 -16.92 -21.46
N PRO A 334 -22.38 -16.60 -21.35
CA PRO A 334 -21.80 -15.48 -22.09
C PRO A 334 -22.02 -15.64 -23.59
N THR A 335 -22.57 -14.62 -24.25
CA THR A 335 -22.70 -14.62 -25.71
C THR A 335 -21.32 -14.75 -26.36
N ASP A 336 -21.22 -15.40 -27.51
CA ASP A 336 -19.93 -15.57 -28.18
C ASP A 336 -19.28 -14.22 -28.53
N GLU A 337 -20.12 -13.25 -28.89
CA GLU A 337 -19.77 -11.88 -29.25
C GLU A 337 -20.43 -10.87 -28.31
N LEU A 338 -19.71 -9.82 -27.91
CA LEU A 338 -20.22 -8.71 -27.08
C LEU A 338 -20.23 -7.39 -27.85
N ILE A 339 -19.17 -7.13 -28.61
CA ILE A 339 -19.04 -5.98 -29.50
C ILE A 339 -18.70 -6.42 -30.93
N GLU A 340 -19.20 -5.65 -31.89
CA GLU A 340 -18.76 -5.62 -33.28
C GLU A 340 -17.68 -4.52 -33.41
N LEU A 341 -16.54 -4.86 -33.99
CA LEU A 341 -15.39 -3.95 -34.18
C LEU A 341 -15.27 -3.52 -35.64
N SER A 342 -15.15 -2.21 -35.87
CA SER A 342 -14.81 -1.66 -37.18
C SER A 342 -13.70 -0.60 -37.08
N PRO A 343 -12.51 -0.84 -37.66
CA PRO A 343 -12.06 -2.07 -38.32
C PRO A 343 -11.85 -3.24 -37.33
N GLU A 344 -12.11 -4.47 -37.80
CA GLU A 344 -12.15 -5.69 -36.97
C GLU A 344 -10.76 -6.17 -36.47
N ASN A 345 -9.72 -6.07 -37.31
CA ASN A 345 -8.41 -6.72 -37.09
C ASN A 345 -7.19 -5.79 -37.25
N GLU A 346 -7.31 -4.70 -38.01
CA GLU A 346 -6.20 -3.82 -38.41
C GLU A 346 -6.48 -2.37 -38.05
N LEU A 347 -5.64 -1.79 -37.19
CA LEU A 347 -5.66 -0.37 -36.85
C LEU A 347 -4.74 0.38 -37.83
N LYS A 348 -5.34 1.11 -38.77
CA LYS A 348 -4.63 1.88 -39.81
C LYS A 348 -4.42 3.33 -39.36
N PHE A 349 -3.17 3.73 -39.25
CA PHE A 349 -2.79 5.10 -38.96
C PHE A 349 -2.77 5.92 -40.25
N VAL A 350 -3.38 7.09 -40.21
CA VAL A 350 -3.40 8.11 -41.25
C VAL A 350 -2.63 9.32 -40.75
N GLU A 351 -1.74 9.86 -41.59
CA GLU A 351 -1.05 11.12 -41.30
C GLU A 351 -2.05 12.28 -41.42
N ALA A 352 -1.95 13.27 -40.54
CA ALA A 352 -2.91 14.38 -40.50
C ALA A 352 -2.79 15.25 -41.76
N ASP A 353 -3.88 15.36 -42.53
CA ASP A 353 -3.93 16.21 -43.71
C ASP A 353 -3.77 17.69 -43.34
N MET A 354 -2.81 18.37 -43.98
CA MET A 354 -2.43 19.75 -43.65
C MET A 354 -3.37 20.82 -44.22
N SER A 355 -4.64 20.45 -44.47
CA SER A 355 -5.65 21.29 -45.12
C SER A 355 -6.58 22.02 -44.13
N ASN A 356 -6.63 21.64 -42.85
CA ASN A 356 -7.57 22.17 -41.86
C ASN A 356 -6.88 22.92 -40.69
N PRO A 357 -6.83 24.26 -40.69
CA PRO A 357 -6.04 25.02 -39.71
C PRO A 357 -6.56 25.07 -38.26
N GLN A 358 -7.72 24.50 -37.94
CA GLN A 358 -8.41 24.72 -36.65
C GLN A 358 -7.85 23.94 -35.44
N ILE A 359 -6.83 23.07 -35.62
CA ILE A 359 -6.38 22.14 -34.55
C ILE A 359 -4.85 22.17 -34.34
N HIS A 360 -4.23 23.36 -34.33
CA HIS A 360 -2.77 23.47 -34.20
C HIS A 360 -2.30 24.48 -33.14
N SER A 361 -1.82 23.95 -32.01
CA SER A 361 -1.00 24.68 -31.04
C SER A 361 0.17 23.82 -30.54
N GLY A 362 1.07 23.44 -31.46
CA GLY A 362 2.39 22.87 -31.14
C GLY A 362 2.70 21.48 -31.72
N GLY A 363 3.64 21.45 -32.67
CA GLY A 363 4.63 20.37 -32.83
C GLY A 363 4.18 19.01 -33.41
N SER A 364 4.61 18.74 -34.65
CA SER A 364 4.57 17.44 -35.34
C SER A 364 3.19 16.93 -35.78
N ALA A 365 3.15 16.31 -36.97
CA ALA A 365 1.95 15.67 -37.52
C ALA A 365 1.75 14.30 -36.88
N LEU A 366 1.16 14.28 -35.69
CA LEU A 366 0.85 13.03 -34.97
C LEU A 366 -0.16 12.19 -35.76
N ALA A 367 0.29 11.06 -36.31
CA ALA A 367 -0.59 10.15 -37.04
C ALA A 367 -1.70 9.61 -36.11
N GLN A 368 -2.92 9.54 -36.64
CA GLN A 368 -4.09 9.11 -35.89
C GLN A 368 -4.71 7.86 -36.52
N ALA A 369 -5.28 7.01 -35.69
CA ALA A 369 -6.11 5.90 -36.11
C ALA A 369 -7.44 5.92 -35.34
N LEU A 370 -8.48 5.42 -35.98
CA LEU A 370 -9.83 5.37 -35.43
C LEU A 370 -10.34 3.93 -35.46
N PHE A 371 -11.03 3.51 -34.40
CA PHE A 371 -11.88 2.34 -34.45
C PHE A 371 -13.17 2.58 -33.67
N THR A 372 -14.19 1.79 -34.00
CA THR A 372 -15.51 1.84 -33.38
C THR A 372 -15.86 0.50 -32.77
N MET A 373 -16.55 0.54 -31.63
CA MET A 373 -17.07 -0.60 -30.89
C MET A 373 -18.58 -0.44 -30.78
N LYS A 374 -19.34 -1.27 -31.51
CA LYS A 374 -20.80 -1.33 -31.40
C LYS A 374 -21.18 -2.46 -30.46
N ASN A 375 -21.92 -2.16 -29.40
CA ASN A 375 -22.42 -3.18 -28.49
C ASN A 375 -23.56 -3.96 -29.16
N VAL A 376 -23.32 -5.25 -29.41
CA VAL A 376 -24.29 -6.18 -30.02
C VAL A 376 -24.89 -7.17 -29.02
N SER A 377 -24.46 -7.10 -27.76
CA SER A 377 -25.04 -7.89 -26.66
C SER A 377 -26.37 -7.30 -26.17
N ASN A 378 -27.14 -8.09 -25.44
CA ASN A 378 -28.40 -7.69 -24.81
C ASN A 378 -28.25 -6.94 -23.48
N THR A 379 -27.02 -6.54 -23.13
CA THR A 379 -26.66 -5.84 -21.88
C THR A 379 -25.75 -4.66 -22.18
N ALA A 380 -25.60 -3.70 -21.26
CA ALA A 380 -24.49 -2.75 -21.34
C ALA A 380 -23.15 -3.50 -21.17
N VAL A 381 -22.07 -2.96 -21.76
CA VAL A 381 -20.73 -3.54 -21.67
C VAL A 381 -19.72 -2.51 -21.17
N LEU A 382 -18.72 -2.97 -20.41
CA LEU A 382 -17.54 -2.19 -20.08
C LEU A 382 -16.37 -2.63 -20.95
N PHE A 383 -15.57 -1.69 -21.45
CA PHE A 383 -14.36 -1.95 -22.23
C PHE A 383 -13.12 -1.32 -21.58
N LYS A 384 -11.96 -1.97 -21.74
CA LYS A 384 -10.65 -1.47 -21.32
C LYS A 384 -9.62 -1.77 -22.41
N VAL A 385 -9.07 -0.71 -23.01
CA VAL A 385 -8.08 -0.77 -24.10
C VAL A 385 -6.67 -0.67 -23.53
N GLN A 386 -5.83 -1.63 -23.88
CA GLN A 386 -4.42 -1.70 -23.51
C GLN A 386 -3.56 -1.77 -24.78
N THR A 387 -2.30 -1.38 -24.69
CA THR A 387 -1.33 -1.47 -25.80
C THR A 387 -0.02 -2.08 -25.33
N THR A 388 0.70 -2.77 -26.21
CA THR A 388 2.07 -3.26 -25.95
C THR A 388 3.10 -2.15 -25.80
N SER A 389 2.77 -0.92 -26.21
CA SER A 389 3.71 0.20 -26.34
C SER A 389 3.10 1.51 -25.78
N PRO A 390 2.76 1.60 -24.48
CA PRO A 390 1.98 2.70 -23.90
C PRO A 390 2.70 4.06 -23.91
N LEU A 391 4.02 4.09 -24.05
CA LEU A 391 4.79 5.34 -24.21
C LEU A 391 4.69 5.93 -25.63
N HIS A 392 4.27 5.13 -26.62
CA HIS A 392 4.20 5.53 -28.03
C HIS A 392 2.79 5.91 -28.49
N TYR A 393 1.74 5.58 -27.72
CA TYR A 393 0.34 5.75 -28.11
C TYR A 393 -0.53 6.34 -27.01
N ARG A 394 -1.37 7.31 -27.37
CA ARG A 394 -2.42 7.88 -26.52
C ARG A 394 -3.79 7.41 -27.01
N VAL A 395 -4.48 6.62 -26.19
CA VAL A 395 -5.83 6.09 -26.50
C VAL A 395 -6.89 6.95 -25.81
N LYS A 396 -7.92 7.37 -26.55
CA LYS A 396 -9.03 8.19 -26.03
C LYS A 396 -10.39 7.76 -26.64
N PRO A 397 -11.37 7.36 -25.82
CA PRO A 397 -11.24 6.92 -24.42
C PRO A 397 -10.44 5.61 -24.31
N SER A 398 -9.66 5.44 -23.25
CA SER A 398 -8.93 4.19 -22.97
C SER A 398 -9.80 3.12 -22.30
N HIS A 399 -10.96 3.51 -21.77
CA HIS A 399 -11.92 2.65 -21.09
C HIS A 399 -13.29 3.34 -21.03
N GLY A 400 -14.36 2.60 -20.72
CA GLY A 400 -15.69 3.18 -20.50
C GLY A 400 -16.83 2.18 -20.64
N ARG A 401 -18.06 2.70 -20.63
CA ARG A 401 -19.31 1.94 -20.77
C ARG A 401 -19.96 2.19 -22.14
N ILE A 402 -20.57 1.16 -22.72
CA ILE A 402 -21.31 1.19 -23.99
C ILE A 402 -22.68 0.55 -23.74
N GLU A 403 -23.76 1.32 -23.89
CA GLU A 403 -25.12 0.80 -23.69
C GLU A 403 -25.55 -0.15 -24.83
N THR A 404 -26.60 -0.95 -24.61
CA THR A 404 -27.10 -1.91 -25.61
C THR A 404 -27.43 -1.22 -26.94
N GLY A 405 -26.76 -1.61 -28.02
CA GLY A 405 -26.90 -0.99 -29.34
C GLY A 405 -26.14 0.32 -29.56
N GLU A 406 -25.49 0.88 -28.53
CA GLU A 406 -24.64 2.07 -28.68
C GLU A 406 -23.35 1.72 -29.45
N THR A 407 -22.83 2.68 -30.23
CA THR A 407 -21.49 2.61 -30.83
C THR A 407 -20.57 3.65 -30.20
N LYS A 408 -19.46 3.19 -29.61
CA LYS A 408 -18.39 4.07 -29.09
C LYS A 408 -17.27 4.21 -30.12
N GLU A 409 -16.77 5.42 -30.28
CA GLU A 409 -15.58 5.73 -31.07
C GLU A 409 -14.34 5.82 -30.16
N VAL A 410 -13.20 5.31 -30.62
CA VAL A 410 -11.90 5.43 -29.94
C VAL A 410 -10.85 5.94 -30.92
N ASN A 411 -10.30 7.11 -30.61
CA ASN A 411 -9.15 7.69 -31.28
C ASN A 411 -7.85 7.20 -30.62
N ILE A 412 -6.89 6.80 -31.45
CA ILE A 412 -5.52 6.48 -31.04
C ILE A 412 -4.58 7.44 -31.74
N THR A 413 -3.91 8.29 -30.95
CA THR A 413 -2.88 9.21 -31.43
C THR A 413 -1.49 8.58 -31.22
N MET A 414 -0.68 8.51 -32.27
CA MET A 414 0.72 8.07 -32.19
C MET A 414 1.62 9.25 -31.81
N SER A 415 2.45 9.09 -30.76
CA SER A 415 3.28 10.18 -30.20
C SER A 415 4.78 10.09 -30.56
N SER A 416 5.22 8.98 -31.16
CA SER A 416 6.57 8.77 -31.69
C SER A 416 6.57 7.54 -32.62
N ASP A 417 7.65 7.34 -33.39
CA ASP A 417 7.77 6.24 -34.36
C ASP A 417 7.48 4.87 -33.73
N SER A 418 6.41 4.23 -34.20
CA SER A 418 5.96 2.93 -33.69
C SER A 418 6.56 1.74 -34.44
N LYS A 419 6.44 0.55 -33.85
CA LYS A 419 6.87 -0.70 -34.49
C LYS A 419 5.67 -1.36 -35.16
N LYS A 420 5.85 -1.86 -36.39
CA LYS A 420 4.83 -2.62 -37.15
C LYS A 420 4.39 -3.96 -36.51
N SER A 421 4.74 -4.19 -35.25
CA SER A 421 4.40 -5.35 -34.41
C SER A 421 3.51 -4.99 -33.22
N ASP A 422 3.24 -3.70 -32.99
CA ASP A 422 2.47 -3.21 -31.86
C ASP A 422 0.99 -3.62 -31.93
N LYS A 423 0.42 -3.93 -30.76
CA LYS A 423 -0.91 -4.53 -30.63
C LYS A 423 -1.73 -3.79 -29.60
N PHE A 424 -3.01 -3.59 -29.90
CA PHE A 424 -4.01 -3.12 -28.97
C PHE A 424 -4.87 -4.31 -28.53
N LEU A 425 -5.00 -4.49 -27.22
CA LEU A 425 -5.85 -5.50 -26.58
C LEU A 425 -7.08 -4.78 -26.02
N ILE A 426 -8.26 -5.15 -26.48
CA ILE A 426 -9.52 -4.60 -26.02
C ILE A 426 -10.20 -5.69 -25.20
N ASN A 427 -10.18 -5.53 -23.89
CA ASN A 427 -10.88 -6.41 -22.96
C ASN A 427 -12.30 -5.87 -22.76
N VAL A 428 -13.32 -6.71 -22.96
CA VAL A 428 -14.73 -6.35 -22.86
C VAL A 428 -15.44 -7.30 -21.91
N VAL A 429 -16.29 -6.75 -21.04
CA VAL A 429 -17.13 -7.50 -20.11
C VAL A 429 -18.59 -7.05 -20.19
N PRO A 430 -19.56 -7.97 -20.06
CA PRO A 430 -20.97 -7.61 -19.94
C PRO A 430 -21.30 -7.18 -18.51
N THR A 431 -22.29 -6.30 -18.33
CA THR A 431 -22.79 -5.90 -17.01
C THR A 431 -24.20 -6.43 -16.75
N PHE A 432 -24.43 -6.92 -15.54
CA PHE A 432 -25.72 -7.40 -15.07
C PHE A 432 -26.06 -6.70 -13.75
N GLN A 433 -27.29 -6.20 -13.64
CA GLN A 433 -27.88 -5.53 -12.46
C GLN A 433 -27.07 -4.40 -11.80
N LEU A 434 -26.01 -3.91 -12.45
CA LEU A 434 -25.36 -2.64 -12.15
C LEU A 434 -26.21 -1.47 -12.69
N GLU A 435 -27.31 -1.20 -11.99
CA GLU A 435 -28.03 0.06 -12.06
C GLU A 435 -27.09 1.23 -11.69
N GLU A 436 -27.46 2.44 -12.13
CA GLU A 436 -26.69 3.67 -11.92
C GLU A 436 -26.48 3.99 -10.41
N ASN A 437 -27.34 3.45 -9.54
CA ASN A 437 -27.27 3.58 -8.08
C ASN A 437 -26.21 2.69 -7.39
N SER A 438 -25.43 1.89 -8.13
CA SER A 438 -24.40 1.02 -7.53
C SER A 438 -23.24 1.79 -6.87
N GLY A 439 -22.99 3.05 -7.26
CA GLY A 439 -21.94 3.90 -6.69
C GLY A 439 -20.49 3.46 -6.95
N LEU A 440 -20.29 2.34 -7.64
CA LEU A 440 -18.97 1.75 -7.90
C LEU A 440 -18.27 2.43 -9.08
N ASP A 441 -16.97 2.68 -8.95
CA ASP A 441 -16.13 3.19 -10.03
C ASP A 441 -15.98 2.17 -11.18
N PHE A 442 -15.47 2.64 -12.34
CA PHE A 442 -15.27 1.79 -13.52
C PHE A 442 -14.38 0.56 -13.23
N ASN A 443 -13.29 0.71 -12.50
CA ASN A 443 -12.37 -0.39 -12.20
C ASN A 443 -12.98 -1.36 -11.20
N SER A 444 -13.72 -0.91 -10.19
CA SER A 444 -14.50 -1.82 -9.32
C SER A 444 -15.50 -2.63 -10.13
N GLN A 445 -16.32 -1.99 -10.97
CA GLN A 445 -17.27 -2.70 -11.83
C GLN A 445 -16.57 -3.69 -12.78
N PHE A 446 -15.46 -3.30 -13.40
CA PHE A 446 -14.71 -4.13 -14.33
C PHE A 446 -14.01 -5.32 -13.63
N ASN A 447 -13.44 -5.09 -12.45
CA ASN A 447 -12.71 -6.10 -11.68
C ASN A 447 -13.64 -7.10 -10.97
N LEU A 448 -14.91 -6.73 -10.73
CA LEU A 448 -15.93 -7.63 -10.19
C LEU A 448 -16.35 -8.76 -11.15
N VAL A 449 -16.06 -8.65 -12.44
CA VAL A 449 -16.42 -9.68 -13.43
C VAL A 449 -15.45 -10.88 -13.38
N PRO A 450 -15.91 -12.14 -13.51
CA PRO A 450 -15.05 -13.31 -13.65
C PRO A 450 -14.14 -13.23 -14.89
N GLU A 451 -12.87 -13.66 -14.79
CA GLU A 451 -11.96 -13.64 -15.94
C GLU A 451 -12.45 -14.46 -17.15
N THR A 452 -13.25 -15.49 -16.89
CA THR A 452 -13.92 -16.34 -17.89
C THR A 452 -14.92 -15.57 -18.76
N PHE A 453 -15.43 -14.43 -18.30
CA PHE A 453 -16.38 -13.59 -19.04
C PHE A 453 -15.69 -12.43 -19.79
N ILE A 454 -14.37 -12.24 -19.62
CA ILE A 454 -13.61 -11.20 -20.33
C ILE A 454 -13.36 -11.64 -21.77
N LYS A 455 -14.10 -11.07 -22.73
CA LYS A 455 -13.82 -11.21 -24.16
C LYS A 455 -12.62 -10.33 -24.54
N LYS A 456 -11.73 -10.85 -25.39
CA LYS A 456 -10.40 -10.27 -25.66
C LYS A 456 -10.16 -10.09 -27.16
N TYR A 457 -10.50 -8.90 -27.67
CA TYR A 457 -10.31 -8.51 -29.07
C TYR A 457 -8.91 -7.91 -29.28
N ARG A 458 -8.36 -8.02 -30.51
CA ARG A 458 -6.94 -7.68 -30.79
C ARG A 458 -6.76 -6.96 -32.13
N LEU A 459 -6.44 -5.67 -32.10
CA LEU A 459 -6.07 -4.90 -33.28
C LEU A 459 -4.55 -4.85 -33.45
N LYS A 460 -4.06 -5.02 -34.68
CA LYS A 460 -2.64 -4.86 -35.05
C LYS A 460 -2.41 -3.48 -35.67
N CYS A 461 -1.32 -2.81 -35.32
CA CYS A 461 -0.89 -1.58 -36.00
C CYS A 461 -0.48 -1.87 -37.45
N VAL A 462 -1.05 -1.14 -38.41
CA VAL A 462 -0.65 -1.17 -39.83
C VAL A 462 -0.40 0.25 -40.32
N THR A 463 0.87 0.61 -40.52
CA THR A 463 1.28 1.85 -41.19
C THR A 463 1.19 1.67 -42.71
N GLY A 464 0.50 2.57 -43.40
CA GLY A 464 0.27 2.48 -44.84
C GLY A 464 1.56 2.50 -45.66
N SER A 465 1.76 1.48 -46.51
CA SER A 465 2.72 1.56 -47.61
C SER A 465 2.00 2.18 -48.81
N GLY A 466 2.56 3.21 -49.42
CA GLY A 466 1.95 3.89 -50.57
C GLY A 466 1.71 2.94 -51.74
N GLY A 467 0.44 2.60 -51.99
CA GLY A 467 0.01 1.90 -53.19
C GLY A 467 -0.30 2.91 -54.30
N ASN A 468 0.19 2.67 -55.52
CA ASN A 468 -0.10 3.53 -56.67
C ASN A 468 -1.62 3.71 -56.86
N SER A 469 -2.06 4.95 -57.01
CA SER A 469 -3.43 5.26 -57.46
C SER A 469 -3.58 4.85 -58.92
N GLY A 470 -4.01 3.61 -59.13
CA GLY A 470 -4.30 3.06 -60.45
C GLY A 470 -5.52 3.76 -61.06
N LEU A 471 -5.30 4.45 -62.17
CA LEU A 471 -6.31 5.16 -62.95
C LEU A 471 -7.58 4.31 -63.18
N LEU A 472 -8.69 4.73 -62.57
CA LEU A 472 -10.04 4.32 -62.97
C LEU A 472 -10.87 5.56 -63.31
N THR A 473 -11.07 5.76 -64.61
CA THR A 473 -11.88 6.84 -65.18
C THR A 473 -13.38 6.54 -64.98
N ALA A 474 -14.09 7.44 -64.28
CA ALA A 474 -15.54 7.53 -64.36
C ALA A 474 -15.93 8.58 -65.42
N THR A 475 -16.77 8.22 -66.37
CA THR A 475 -17.16 9.09 -67.49
C THR A 475 -18.34 9.99 -67.15
N ASN A 476 -18.33 11.22 -67.70
CA ASN A 476 -19.48 12.12 -67.64
C ASN A 476 -20.69 11.54 -68.39
N ASN A 477 -21.88 11.69 -67.78
CA ASN A 477 -23.13 11.97 -68.49
C ASN A 477 -24.03 12.81 -67.58
N GLY A 478 -24.62 13.89 -68.10
CA GLY A 478 -25.30 14.91 -67.30
C GLY A 478 -26.83 14.87 -67.37
N GLY A 479 -27.50 15.58 -66.45
CA GLY A 479 -28.96 15.71 -66.39
C GLY A 479 -29.44 16.85 -65.49
N SER A 480 -29.93 17.93 -66.13
CA SER A 480 -30.52 19.17 -65.59
C SER A 480 -31.40 19.07 -64.32
N GLY A 481 -31.47 20.15 -63.48
CA GLY A 481 -32.36 20.15 -62.29
C GLY A 481 -32.48 21.39 -61.36
N SER A 482 -32.30 22.63 -61.85
CA SER A 482 -32.78 23.92 -61.25
C SER A 482 -33.09 24.11 -59.73
N VAL A 483 -32.41 25.11 -59.14
CA VAL A 483 -32.94 26.18 -58.22
C VAL A 483 -33.52 25.81 -56.83
N GLY A 484 -32.95 26.45 -55.79
CA GLY A 484 -33.58 26.59 -54.45
C GLY A 484 -32.66 27.26 -53.43
N SER A 485 -32.97 28.48 -52.99
CA SER A 485 -32.15 29.27 -52.04
C SER A 485 -33.00 29.78 -50.85
N ILE A 486 -32.35 30.05 -49.69
CA ILE A 486 -32.49 31.28 -48.85
C ILE A 486 -31.95 31.11 -47.40
N SER A 487 -31.25 32.16 -46.93
CA SER A 487 -30.93 32.60 -45.55
C SER A 487 -30.34 31.67 -44.48
N SER A 488 -29.17 32.09 -43.94
CA SER A 488 -28.90 32.14 -42.50
C SER A 488 -29.41 33.47 -41.91
N PRO A 489 -29.54 33.59 -40.57
CA PRO A 489 -28.77 34.64 -39.88
C PRO A 489 -28.18 34.17 -38.52
N VAL A 490 -26.88 34.34 -38.28
CA VAL A 490 -26.24 35.42 -37.48
C VAL A 490 -26.12 35.10 -35.98
N ALA A 491 -24.91 35.29 -35.44
CA ALA A 491 -24.58 35.27 -34.01
C ALA A 491 -24.17 36.68 -33.53
N PRO A 492 -23.98 36.90 -32.23
CA PRO A 492 -23.03 37.91 -31.75
C PRO A 492 -21.98 37.33 -30.78
N SER A 493 -20.72 37.74 -30.98
CA SER A 493 -19.61 37.47 -30.06
C SER A 493 -19.36 38.64 -29.11
N LEU A 494 -18.74 38.39 -27.95
CA LEU A 494 -18.10 39.40 -27.10
C LEU A 494 -16.70 38.91 -26.67
N LEU A 495 -15.73 39.83 -26.51
CA LEU A 495 -14.30 39.49 -26.57
C LEU A 495 -13.39 40.46 -25.78
N VAL A 496 -12.55 39.90 -24.89
CA VAL A 496 -11.29 40.42 -24.27
C VAL A 496 -10.44 39.18 -23.85
N GLY A 497 -9.11 39.14 -23.66
CA GLY A 497 -8.04 40.16 -23.61
C GLY A 497 -7.74 40.60 -22.15
N HIS A 498 -6.53 40.59 -21.58
CA HIS A 498 -5.13 40.27 -21.94
C HIS A 498 -4.40 39.85 -20.62
N ASP A 499 -3.16 39.35 -20.47
CA ASP A 499 -1.96 39.00 -21.28
C ASP A 499 -1.12 37.98 -20.41
N SER A 500 0.22 37.90 -20.39
CA SER A 500 1.18 37.30 -21.36
C SER A 500 2.52 36.97 -20.63
N MET A 501 3.50 36.31 -21.31
CA MET A 501 4.86 35.92 -20.84
C MET A 501 4.95 34.85 -19.70
N THR A 502 6.02 34.04 -19.53
CA THR A 502 7.33 33.86 -20.24
C THR A 502 7.80 32.39 -20.19
N SER A 503 8.85 32.02 -20.94
CA SER A 503 9.47 30.67 -20.94
C SER A 503 10.93 30.65 -20.45
N VAL A 504 11.41 29.47 -20.00
CA VAL A 504 12.84 29.17 -19.75
C VAL A 504 13.14 27.70 -20.12
N THR A 505 14.37 27.39 -20.52
CA THR A 505 14.88 26.07 -20.96
C THR A 505 16.24 25.77 -20.28
N SER A 506 16.97 24.65 -20.45
CA SER A 506 16.93 23.49 -21.36
C SER A 506 17.83 22.36 -20.80
N GLY A 507 17.64 21.10 -21.19
CA GLY A 507 18.58 20.02 -20.83
C GLY A 507 18.31 18.66 -21.47
N ILE A 508 19.08 18.30 -22.51
CA ILE A 508 19.18 16.95 -23.10
C ILE A 508 20.67 16.61 -23.12
N TYR A 509 21.04 15.34 -22.85
CA TYR A 509 22.20 14.72 -23.50
C TYR A 509 22.00 13.20 -23.65
N GLU A 510 22.34 12.67 -24.83
CA GLU A 510 22.55 11.25 -25.11
C GLU A 510 23.95 10.83 -24.56
N GLU A 511 24.39 9.56 -24.50
CA GLU A 511 24.57 8.54 -25.55
C GLU A 511 24.54 7.11 -24.96
N LYS A 512 24.11 6.05 -25.67
CA LYS A 512 24.86 5.19 -26.63
C LYS A 512 26.19 4.65 -26.05
N GLU A 513 26.63 3.42 -26.33
CA GLU A 513 26.51 2.67 -27.59
C GLU A 513 26.41 1.13 -27.41
N LYS A 514 26.33 0.38 -28.52
CA LYS A 514 26.33 -1.09 -28.59
C LYS A 514 27.64 -1.66 -29.14
N SER A 515 27.92 -2.89 -28.73
CA SER A 515 29.01 -3.78 -29.15
C SER A 515 29.30 -3.87 -30.66
N VAL A 516 30.60 -3.87 -31.00
CA VAL A 516 31.19 -4.61 -32.14
C VAL A 516 32.52 -5.25 -31.68
N ILE A 517 32.86 -6.43 -32.19
CA ILE A 517 34.14 -7.12 -31.93
C ILE A 517 34.82 -7.45 -33.26
N SER A 518 36.06 -6.97 -33.47
CA SER A 518 37.02 -7.60 -34.39
C SER A 518 38.47 -7.19 -34.07
N SER A 519 39.33 -8.20 -33.99
CA SER A 519 40.77 -8.18 -33.67
C SER A 519 41.67 -7.26 -34.51
N VAL A 520 42.76 -6.77 -33.90
CA VAL A 520 44.19 -7.10 -34.21
C VAL A 520 45.14 -6.29 -33.28
N GLY A 521 46.33 -6.82 -32.94
CA GLY A 521 47.45 -5.97 -32.48
C GLY A 521 48.03 -6.24 -31.07
N CYS A 522 48.86 -7.27 -30.95
CA CYS A 522 49.62 -7.70 -29.76
C CYS A 522 50.27 -6.58 -28.88
N SER A 523 50.13 -6.69 -27.55
CA SER A 523 51.23 -6.46 -26.58
C SER A 523 50.94 -7.15 -25.23
N SER A 524 51.97 -7.61 -24.52
CA SER A 524 51.83 -8.60 -23.42
C SER A 524 52.00 -8.04 -22.00
N ALA A 525 51.03 -8.31 -21.13
CA ALA A 525 51.17 -8.26 -19.67
C ALA A 525 50.34 -9.38 -19.02
N GLY A 526 50.85 -9.94 -17.92
CA GLY A 526 50.45 -11.25 -17.39
C GLY A 526 48.96 -11.44 -17.08
N ILE A 527 48.36 -12.46 -17.70
CA ILE A 527 47.07 -13.03 -17.27
C ILE A 527 47.36 -14.09 -16.21
N ASN A 528 46.92 -13.85 -14.98
CA ASN A 528 46.85 -14.91 -13.97
C ASN A 528 45.74 -15.91 -14.34
N SER A 529 46.06 -17.20 -14.33
CA SER A 529 45.07 -18.27 -14.46
C SER A 529 44.05 -18.16 -13.32
N PRO A 530 42.73 -18.38 -13.56
CA PRO A 530 41.74 -18.35 -12.48
C PRO A 530 42.11 -19.36 -11.39
N SER A 531 42.01 -18.92 -10.13
CA SER A 531 42.41 -19.74 -8.98
C SER A 531 41.74 -21.11 -9.01
N VAL A 532 42.52 -22.16 -8.71
CA VAL A 532 42.05 -23.56 -8.67
C VAL A 532 40.83 -23.71 -7.74
N THR A 533 40.74 -22.89 -6.70
CA THR A 533 39.58 -22.81 -5.79
C THR A 533 38.29 -22.47 -6.53
N LEU A 534 38.28 -21.43 -7.37
CA LEU A 534 37.09 -20.98 -8.11
C LEU A 534 36.64 -22.00 -9.16
N GLN A 535 37.60 -22.68 -9.83
CA GLN A 535 37.26 -23.76 -10.76
C GLN A 535 36.68 -24.99 -10.04
N LYS A 536 37.12 -25.26 -8.80
CA LYS A 536 36.54 -26.30 -7.95
C LYS A 536 35.12 -25.92 -7.50
N GLU A 537 34.93 -24.72 -6.95
CA GLU A 537 33.62 -24.22 -6.50
C GLU A 537 32.58 -24.23 -7.63
N LEU A 538 32.95 -23.78 -8.84
CA LEU A 538 32.07 -23.82 -10.01
C LEU A 538 31.71 -25.26 -10.45
N LYS A 539 32.58 -26.23 -10.20
CA LYS A 539 32.34 -27.65 -10.48
C LYS A 539 31.43 -28.27 -9.42
N ASP A 540 31.71 -28.02 -8.15
CA ASP A 540 30.96 -28.56 -7.01
C ASP A 540 29.53 -27.99 -6.98
N ALA A 541 29.35 -26.69 -7.27
CA ALA A 541 28.04 -26.06 -7.41
C ALA A 541 27.22 -26.64 -8.59
N ARG A 542 27.86 -26.96 -9.72
CA ARG A 542 27.20 -27.61 -10.86
C ARG A 542 26.78 -29.05 -10.54
N ALA A 543 27.61 -29.80 -9.83
CA ALA A 543 27.28 -31.14 -9.36
C ALA A 543 26.04 -31.14 -8.43
N GLU A 544 25.94 -30.16 -7.53
CA GLU A 544 24.77 -30.02 -6.65
C GLU A 544 23.50 -29.60 -7.42
N ILE A 545 23.62 -28.68 -8.38
CA ILE A 545 22.50 -28.29 -9.27
C ILE A 545 21.96 -29.51 -10.03
N ASP A 546 22.82 -30.36 -10.59
CA ASP A 546 22.38 -31.56 -11.32
C ASP A 546 21.87 -32.66 -10.36
N ARG A 547 22.38 -32.74 -9.12
CA ARG A 547 21.82 -33.58 -8.06
C ARG A 547 20.40 -33.16 -7.67
N LEU A 548 20.13 -31.85 -7.61
CA LEU A 548 18.82 -31.30 -7.26
C LEU A 548 17.80 -31.49 -8.40
N LYS A 549 18.21 -31.38 -9.67
CA LYS A 549 17.37 -31.71 -10.84
C LYS A 549 16.96 -33.19 -10.90
N GLY A 550 17.72 -34.09 -10.27
CA GLY A 550 17.46 -35.53 -10.26
C GLY A 550 16.47 -36.00 -9.18
N LEU A 551 16.00 -35.12 -8.31
CA LEU A 551 15.03 -35.45 -7.25
C LEU A 551 13.60 -35.11 -7.68
N THR A 552 12.62 -35.94 -7.33
CA THR A 552 11.22 -35.58 -7.58
C THR A 552 10.74 -34.55 -6.56
N LYS A 553 9.70 -33.79 -6.91
CA LYS A 553 9.11 -32.78 -6.02
C LYS A 553 8.60 -33.38 -4.70
N MET A 554 8.26 -34.67 -4.67
CA MET A 554 7.88 -35.39 -3.45
C MET A 554 9.07 -35.66 -2.51
N ASP A 555 10.25 -36.00 -3.04
CA ASP A 555 11.42 -36.37 -2.24
C ASP A 555 11.97 -35.19 -1.42
N LEU A 556 11.94 -33.99 -2.03
CA LEU A 556 12.31 -32.74 -1.38
C LEU A 556 11.34 -32.40 -0.24
N VAL A 557 10.04 -32.38 -0.52
CA VAL A 557 8.97 -32.10 0.46
C VAL A 557 9.01 -33.11 1.62
N ALA A 558 9.17 -34.41 1.35
CA ALA A 558 9.24 -35.43 2.38
C ALA A 558 10.47 -35.27 3.31
N LYS A 559 11.60 -34.81 2.77
CA LYS A 559 12.82 -34.55 3.57
C LYS A 559 12.68 -33.28 4.42
N GLU A 560 12.04 -32.25 3.89
CA GLU A 560 11.83 -30.96 4.57
C GLU A 560 10.81 -31.08 5.71
N TRP A 561 9.66 -31.72 5.45
CA TRP A 561 8.65 -32.04 6.49
C TRP A 561 9.20 -32.94 7.60
N LYS A 562 10.10 -33.88 7.28
CA LYS A 562 10.77 -34.72 8.30
C LYS A 562 11.61 -33.89 9.26
N ASN A 563 12.27 -32.83 8.78
CA ASN A 563 13.05 -31.91 9.62
C ASN A 563 12.12 -31.03 10.47
N VAL A 564 11.07 -30.45 9.88
CA VAL A 564 10.10 -29.60 10.59
C VAL A 564 9.41 -30.37 11.73
N LEU A 565 8.87 -31.56 11.45
CA LEU A 565 8.20 -32.37 12.47
C LEU A 565 9.17 -32.84 13.57
N SER A 566 10.42 -33.14 13.22
CA SER A 566 11.46 -33.49 14.21
C SER A 566 11.83 -32.31 15.11
N ALA A 567 11.86 -31.09 14.57
CA ALA A 567 12.18 -29.89 15.34
C ALA A 567 11.03 -29.42 16.25
N GLN A 568 9.78 -29.57 15.79
CA GLN A 568 8.60 -29.09 16.52
C GLN A 568 8.11 -30.04 17.62
N TYR A 569 8.31 -31.36 17.47
CA TYR A 569 7.75 -32.36 18.39
C TYR A 569 8.77 -33.33 19.03
N GLY A 570 10.04 -33.33 18.60
CA GLY A 570 11.10 -34.15 19.20
C GLY A 570 10.97 -35.68 19.02
N VAL A 571 9.91 -36.17 18.36
CA VAL A 571 9.65 -37.59 18.08
C VAL A 571 9.59 -37.88 16.58
N PRO A 572 9.85 -39.13 16.13
CA PRO A 572 9.77 -39.48 14.72
C PRO A 572 8.37 -39.22 14.12
N PRO A 573 8.25 -38.70 12.88
CA PRO A 573 6.96 -38.41 12.25
C PRO A 573 5.95 -39.57 12.21
N VAL A 574 6.43 -40.81 12.21
CA VAL A 574 5.60 -42.02 12.27
C VAL A 574 4.79 -42.10 13.57
N LEU A 575 5.33 -41.66 14.71
CA LEU A 575 4.58 -41.60 15.97
C LEU A 575 3.48 -40.53 15.91
N VAL A 576 3.78 -39.35 15.37
CA VAL A 576 2.78 -38.27 15.22
C VAL A 576 1.62 -38.73 14.33
N LEU A 577 1.92 -39.41 13.21
CA LEU A 577 0.91 -39.96 12.33
C LEU A 577 0.08 -41.07 12.99
N LEU A 578 0.71 -41.97 13.76
CA LEU A 578 0.01 -43.02 14.51
C LEU A 578 -0.90 -42.45 15.59
N VAL A 579 -0.47 -41.41 16.32
CA VAL A 579 -1.32 -40.71 17.31
C VAL A 579 -2.49 -40.00 16.64
N ALA A 580 -2.28 -39.34 15.50
CA ALA A 580 -3.35 -38.71 14.73
C ALA A 580 -4.38 -39.73 14.20
N ILE A 581 -3.91 -40.87 13.67
CA ILE A 581 -4.79 -41.98 13.23
C ILE A 581 -5.55 -42.58 14.42
N PHE A 582 -4.89 -42.76 15.58
CA PHE A 582 -5.55 -43.30 16.77
C PHE A 582 -6.62 -42.33 17.31
N ALA A 583 -6.33 -41.02 17.35
CA ALA A 583 -7.29 -40.00 17.74
C ALA A 583 -8.50 -39.95 16.78
N PHE A 584 -8.27 -40.07 15.47
CA PHE A 584 -9.34 -40.14 14.46
C PHE A 584 -10.20 -41.41 14.61
N MET A 585 -9.57 -42.56 14.88
CA MET A 585 -10.27 -43.84 15.11
C MET A 585 -11.10 -43.83 16.40
N VAL A 586 -10.61 -43.18 17.47
CA VAL A 586 -11.37 -42.99 18.72
C VAL A 586 -12.50 -41.96 18.55
N GLY A 587 -12.27 -40.90 17.78
CA GLY A 587 -13.29 -39.88 17.45
C GLY A 587 -14.44 -40.38 16.56
N LEU A 588 -14.35 -41.60 16.02
CA LEU A 588 -15.41 -42.29 15.28
C LEU A 588 -16.17 -43.34 16.13
N LEU A 589 -15.90 -43.40 17.44
CA LEU A 589 -16.47 -44.38 18.39
C LEU A 589 -17.23 -43.73 19.56
N PHE A 590 -17.60 -42.46 19.44
CA PHE A 590 -18.41 -41.69 20.39
C PHE A 590 -19.56 -40.96 19.69
#